data_AF-A0A955UBJ7-F1
#
_entry.id   AF-A0A955UBJ7-F1
#
_cell.length_a   1.000
_cell.length_b   1.000
_cell.length_c   1.000
_cell.angle_alpha   90.00
_cell.angle_beta   90.00
_cell.angle_gamma   90.00
#
_symmetry.space_group_name_H-M   'P 1'
#
loop_
_entity.id
_entity.type
_entity.pdbx_description
1 polymer ?
#
loop_
_entity_poly.entity_id
_entity_poly.type
_entity_poly.pdbx_seq_one_letter_code
_entity_poly.pdbx_strand_id
1 'polypeptide(L)'
;VLEICARFGANGIMIFTTMTVEESATVHTRMFADPIGIAEDPATGSASGALGAYLVKNGVVEVGPTTEVVMEQGYEIDRPSRILVQIFSDDDVIKEIKVGGQVVMVAEGKMVY
;
A
#
# COMPACT_ATOMS: atom_id res chain seq x y z
N VAL A 1 -2.42 15.94 9.21
CA VAL A 1 -1.30 15.15 8.64
C VAL A 1 0.04 15.73 9.05
N LEU A 2 0.37 16.97 8.70
CA LEU A 2 1.67 17.61 8.99
C LEU A 2 2.16 17.47 10.45
N GLU A 3 1.32 17.81 11.43
CA GLU A 3 1.71 17.73 12.86
C GLU A 3 2.08 16.30 13.29
N ILE A 4 1.27 15.32 12.89
CA ILE A 4 1.50 13.90 13.20
C ILE A 4 2.78 13.42 12.51
N CYS A 5 2.94 13.73 11.23
CA CYS A 5 4.15 13.40 10.46
C CYS A 5 5.41 13.96 11.12
N ALA A 6 5.39 15.24 11.52
CA ALA A 6 6.52 15.88 12.20
C ALA A 6 6.84 15.20 13.54
N ARG A 7 5.83 14.82 14.32
CA ARG A 7 5.99 14.13 15.61
C ARG A 7 6.71 12.78 15.48
N PHE A 8 6.46 12.04 14.39
CA PHE A 8 7.01 10.70 14.16
C PHE A 8 8.15 10.66 13.15
N GLY A 9 8.57 11.81 12.60
CA GLY A 9 9.59 11.87 11.55
C GLY A 9 9.18 11.13 10.27
N ALA A 10 7.89 11.15 9.93
CA ALA A 10 7.32 10.46 8.78
C ALA A 10 7.00 11.42 7.63
N ASN A 11 7.07 10.95 6.39
CA ASN A 11 6.75 11.75 5.20
C ASN A 11 5.28 11.66 4.77
N GLY A 12 4.47 10.86 5.47
CA GLY A 12 3.05 10.72 5.20
C GLY A 12 2.37 9.73 6.14
N ILE A 13 1.07 9.54 5.94
CA ILE A 13 0.21 8.66 6.70
C ILE A 13 -0.58 7.81 5.72
N MET A 14 -0.41 6.49 5.83
CA MET A 14 -1.29 5.52 5.20
C MET A 14 -2.38 5.15 6.18
N ILE A 15 -3.64 5.34 5.78
CA ILE A 15 -4.81 4.86 6.51
C ILE A 15 -5.41 3.67 5.77
N PHE A 16 -6.08 2.78 6.50
CA PHE A 16 -6.73 1.62 5.91
C PHE A 16 -8.02 1.22 6.64
N THR A 17 -8.85 0.45 5.95
CA THR A 17 -10.02 -0.26 6.49
C THR A 17 -10.15 -1.63 5.81
N THR A 18 -10.83 -2.58 6.46
CA THR A 18 -11.16 -3.89 5.88
C THR A 18 -12.46 -3.86 5.06
N MET A 19 -13.16 -2.73 5.04
CA MET A 19 -14.30 -2.51 4.14
C MET A 19 -13.78 -2.05 2.78
N THR A 20 -14.01 -2.84 1.75
CA THR A 20 -13.51 -2.58 0.40
C THR A 20 -14.63 -2.23 -0.57
N VAL A 21 -14.27 -1.53 -1.64
CA VAL A 21 -15.10 -1.27 -2.82
C VAL A 21 -15.18 -2.55 -3.65
N GLU A 22 -14.03 -3.20 -3.89
CA GLU A 22 -13.96 -4.47 -4.60
C GLU A 22 -13.92 -5.65 -3.63
N GLU A 23 -14.83 -6.62 -3.78
CA GLU A 23 -14.86 -7.83 -2.94
C GLU A 23 -13.57 -8.65 -3.01
N SER A 24 -12.82 -8.54 -4.11
CA SER A 24 -11.53 -9.20 -4.29
C SER A 24 -10.36 -8.53 -3.55
N ALA A 25 -10.55 -7.33 -3.00
CA ALA A 25 -9.54 -6.65 -2.22
C ALA A 25 -9.62 -7.07 -0.74
N THR A 26 -8.46 -7.08 -0.07
CA THR A 26 -8.34 -7.38 1.36
C THR A 26 -8.53 -6.15 2.23
N VAL A 27 -7.97 -5.01 1.79
CA VAL A 27 -8.08 -3.73 2.49
C VAL A 27 -8.19 -2.57 1.52
N HIS A 28 -8.94 -1.55 1.93
CA HIS A 28 -9.02 -0.27 1.27
C HIS A 28 -8.10 0.73 1.94
N THR A 29 -7.36 1.51 1.16
CA THR A 29 -6.27 2.33 1.67
C THR A 29 -6.24 3.72 1.03
N ARG A 30 -5.71 4.70 1.78
CA ARG A 30 -5.39 6.03 1.27
C ARG A 30 -4.04 6.48 1.83
N MET A 31 -3.29 7.26 1.05
CA MET A 31 -1.97 7.77 1.44
C MET A 31 -1.91 9.28 1.32
N PHE A 32 -1.78 9.96 2.46
CA PHE A 32 -1.58 11.41 2.53
C PHE A 32 -0.12 11.73 2.78
N ALA A 33 0.47 12.57 1.95
CA ALA A 33 1.91 12.84 1.95
C ALA A 33 2.21 14.36 1.86
N ASP A 34 1.38 15.19 2.52
CA ASP A 34 1.54 16.65 2.58
C ASP A 34 2.97 17.12 2.88
N PRO A 35 3.75 16.48 3.81
CA PRO A 35 5.12 16.90 4.11
C PRO A 35 6.07 16.96 2.90
N ILE A 36 5.79 16.17 1.86
CA ILE A 36 6.58 16.10 0.62
C ILE A 36 5.86 16.73 -0.57
N GLY A 37 4.79 17.50 -0.34
CA GLY A 37 4.06 18.23 -1.37
C GLY A 37 3.08 17.38 -2.19
N ILE A 38 2.76 16.16 -1.74
CA ILE A 38 1.78 15.28 -2.39
C ILE A 38 0.55 15.22 -1.50
N ALA A 39 -0.57 15.84 -1.94
CA ALA A 39 -1.80 15.83 -1.16
C ALA A 39 -2.29 14.38 -0.91
N GLU A 40 -2.39 13.59 -1.98
CA GLU A 40 -2.75 12.18 -1.93
C GLU A 40 -2.07 11.41 -3.07
N ASP A 41 -1.47 10.27 -2.75
CA ASP A 41 -0.82 9.38 -3.72
C ASP A 41 -1.78 8.25 -4.13
N PRO A 42 -2.04 8.02 -5.43
CA PRO A 42 -3.00 7.01 -5.88
C PRO A 42 -2.56 5.56 -5.66
N ALA A 43 -1.26 5.29 -5.59
CA ALA A 43 -0.74 3.93 -5.41
C ALA A 43 0.64 3.94 -4.73
N THR A 44 0.70 3.57 -3.45
CA THR A 44 1.93 3.71 -2.64
C THR A 44 2.51 2.36 -2.26
N GLY A 45 3.42 1.84 -3.08
CA GLY A 45 4.00 0.50 -2.88
C GLY A 45 4.80 0.34 -1.58
N SER A 46 5.60 1.34 -1.19
CA SER A 46 6.41 1.28 0.04
C SER A 46 5.55 1.22 1.30
N ALA A 47 4.50 2.04 1.36
CA ALA A 47 3.55 2.04 2.46
C ALA A 47 2.71 0.75 2.49
N SER A 48 2.33 0.23 1.31
CA SER A 48 1.62 -1.05 1.18
C SER A 48 2.43 -2.23 1.74
N GLY A 49 3.74 -2.29 1.46
CA GLY A 49 4.61 -3.31 2.05
C GLY A 49 4.64 -3.25 3.58
N ALA A 50 4.79 -2.05 4.14
CA ALA A 50 4.77 -1.84 5.59
C ALA A 50 3.40 -2.19 6.22
N LEU A 51 2.31 -1.84 5.55
CA LEU A 51 0.96 -2.19 5.96
C LEU A 51 0.74 -3.71 5.92
N GLY A 52 1.25 -4.41 4.90
CA GLY A 52 1.19 -5.88 4.84
C GLY A 52 1.84 -6.53 6.06
N ALA A 53 3.01 -6.05 6.47
CA ALA A 53 3.66 -6.49 7.71
C ALA A 53 2.80 -6.22 8.96
N TYR A 54 2.18 -5.04 9.02
CA TYR A 54 1.29 -4.66 10.12
C TYR A 54 0.07 -5.59 10.21
N LEU A 55 -0.58 -5.90 9.09
CA LEU A 55 -1.77 -6.75 9.05
C LEU A 55 -1.47 -8.16 9.56
N VAL A 56 -0.36 -8.76 9.11
CA VAL A 56 0.11 -10.07 9.58
C VAL A 56 0.45 -10.04 11.07
N LYS A 57 1.28 -9.07 11.49
CA LYS A 57 1.73 -8.97 12.89
C LYS A 57 0.58 -8.80 13.89
N ASN A 58 -0.52 -8.17 13.47
CA ASN A 58 -1.67 -7.91 14.33
C ASN A 58 -2.85 -8.87 14.09
N GLY A 59 -2.70 -9.90 13.25
CA GLY A 59 -3.76 -10.89 12.98
C GLY A 59 -5.03 -10.29 12.37
N VAL A 60 -4.88 -9.21 11.59
CA VAL A 60 -6.02 -8.55 10.90
C VAL A 60 -6.50 -9.38 9.71
N VAL A 61 -5.61 -10.21 9.17
CA VAL A 61 -5.87 -11.17 8.08
C VAL A 61 -5.52 -12.57 8.56
N GLU A 62 -6.01 -13.59 7.85
CA GLU A 62 -5.56 -14.97 8.08
C GLU A 62 -4.08 -15.10 7.71
N VAL A 63 -3.27 -15.61 8.64
CA VAL A 63 -1.82 -15.70 8.49
C VAL A 63 -1.42 -17.14 8.20
N GLY A 64 -0.65 -17.31 7.14
CA GLY A 64 0.00 -18.57 6.78
C GLY A 64 1.47 -18.38 6.38
N PRO A 65 2.18 -19.46 5.99
CA PRO A 65 3.57 -19.40 5.53
C PRO A 65 3.79 -18.41 4.38
N THR A 66 2.76 -18.25 3.54
CA THR A 66 2.65 -17.15 2.58
C THR A 66 1.28 -16.52 2.76
N THR A 67 1.26 -15.23 3.04
CA THR A 67 0.04 -14.44 3.18
C THR A 67 -0.03 -13.44 2.03
N GLU A 68 -1.14 -13.44 1.30
CA GLU A 68 -1.38 -12.51 0.21
C GLU A 68 -2.39 -11.46 0.63
N VAL A 69 -2.06 -10.20 0.39
CA VAL A 69 -2.93 -9.05 0.68
C VAL A 69 -3.08 -8.25 -0.61
N VAL A 70 -4.33 -8.05 -1.02
CA VAL A 70 -4.67 -7.15 -2.12
C VAL A 70 -5.14 -5.83 -1.53
N MET A 71 -4.39 -4.76 -1.77
CA MET A 71 -4.75 -3.41 -1.34
C MET A 71 -5.34 -2.66 -2.51
N GLU A 72 -6.49 -2.03 -2.28
CA GLU A 72 -7.04 -1.05 -3.20
C GLU A 72 -6.77 0.38 -2.69
N GLN A 73 -6.45 1.29 -3.61
CA GLN A 73 -6.07 2.66 -3.28
C GLN A 73 -6.49 3.63 -4.39
N GLY A 74 -6.70 4.90 -4.04
CA GLY A 74 -6.87 6.00 -5.00
C GLY A 74 -8.28 6.15 -5.56
N TYR A 75 -9.28 5.47 -5.01
CA TYR A 75 -10.68 5.56 -5.47
C TYR A 75 -11.26 6.95 -5.23
N GLU A 76 -10.95 7.60 -4.11
CA GLU A 76 -11.45 8.93 -3.75
C GLU A 76 -10.93 10.07 -4.64
N ILE A 77 -9.90 9.79 -5.43
CA ILE A 77 -9.28 10.74 -6.35
C ILE A 77 -9.35 10.27 -7.81
N ASP A 78 -10.27 9.35 -8.11
CA ASP A 78 -10.54 8.80 -9.46
C ASP A 78 -9.33 8.14 -10.13
N ARG A 79 -8.44 7.53 -9.34
CA ARG A 79 -7.25 6.80 -9.81
C ARG A 79 -7.15 5.43 -9.16
N PRO A 80 -8.15 4.55 -9.34
CA PRO A 80 -8.21 3.26 -8.68
C PRO A 80 -7.01 2.39 -9.07
N SER A 81 -6.32 1.89 -8.07
CA SER A 81 -5.12 1.07 -8.21
C SER A 81 -5.22 -0.17 -7.32
N ARG A 82 -4.64 -1.28 -7.79
CA ARG A 82 -4.50 -2.53 -7.02
C ARG A 82 -3.03 -2.82 -6.78
N ILE A 83 -2.67 -3.02 -5.52
CA ILE A 83 -1.32 -3.35 -5.07
C ILE A 83 -1.37 -4.73 -4.42
N LEU A 84 -0.58 -5.65 -4.95
CA LEU A 84 -0.42 -7.00 -4.40
C LEU A 84 0.78 -7.00 -3.46
N VAL A 85 0.55 -7.45 -2.23
CA VAL A 85 1.60 -7.66 -1.24
C VAL A 85 1.63 -9.14 -0.86
N GLN A 86 2.78 -9.78 -1.05
CA GLN A 86 3.04 -11.14 -0.58
C GLN A 86 4.00 -11.09 0.61
N ILE A 87 3.57 -11.68 1.72
CA ILE A 87 4.34 -11.74 2.97
C ILE A 87 4.72 -13.19 3.23
N PHE A 88 6.02 -13.47 3.28
CA PHE A 88 6.57 -14.80 3.56
C PHE A 88 7.01 -14.86 5.02
N SER A 89 6.47 -15.84 5.75
CA SER A 89 6.70 -16.00 7.19
C SER A 89 7.17 -17.42 7.50
N ASP A 90 7.99 -17.54 8.52
CA ASP A 90 8.51 -18.80 9.06
C ASP A 90 8.47 -18.71 10.59
N ASP A 91 7.82 -19.67 11.24
CA ASP A 91 7.51 -19.66 12.68
C ASP A 91 6.99 -18.31 13.19
N ASP A 92 5.96 -17.76 12.52
CA ASP A 92 5.35 -16.45 12.79
C ASP A 92 6.29 -15.24 12.67
N VAL A 93 7.49 -15.43 12.11
CA VAL A 93 8.45 -14.35 11.82
C VAL A 93 8.44 -14.02 10.33
N ILE A 94 8.11 -12.78 10.00
CA ILE A 94 8.19 -12.26 8.62
C ILE A 94 9.65 -12.28 8.15
N LYS A 95 9.92 -12.97 7.04
CA LYS A 95 11.25 -13.08 6.41
C LYS A 95 11.39 -12.19 5.18
N GLU A 96 10.33 -12.08 4.39
CA GLU A 96 10.35 -11.37 3.12
C GLU A 96 8.99 -10.74 2.83
N ILE A 97 8.99 -9.56 2.20
CA ILE A 97 7.80 -8.90 1.68
C ILE A 97 8.05 -8.52 0.24
N LYS A 98 7.16 -8.94 -0.66
CA LYS A 98 7.16 -8.54 -2.07
C LYS A 98 5.96 -7.66 -2.35
N VAL A 99 6.20 -6.58 -3.07
CA VAL A 99 5.15 -5.66 -3.51
C VAL A 99 5.14 -5.64 -5.02
N GLY A 100 3.97 -5.81 -5.62
CA GLY A 100 3.78 -5.84 -7.06
C GLY A 100 2.40 -5.32 -7.46
N GLY A 101 2.17 -5.26 -8.76
CA GLY A 101 0.92 -4.79 -9.33
C GLY A 101 0.95 -4.91 -10.84
N GLN A 102 -0.24 -4.87 -11.45
CA GLN A 102 -0.35 -4.81 -12.91
C GLN A 102 -0.10 -3.37 -13.39
N VAL A 103 0.48 -3.24 -14.58
CA VAL A 103 0.75 -1.95 -15.21
C VAL A 103 0.24 -1.96 -16.65
N VAL A 104 -0.14 -0.78 -17.14
CA VAL A 104 -0.57 -0.56 -18.52
C VAL A 104 0.29 0.55 -19.12
N MET A 105 0.79 0.36 -20.33
CA MET A 105 1.52 1.39 -21.05
C MET A 105 0.57 2.51 -21.48
N VAL A 106 0.81 3.73 -21.00
CA VAL A 106 -0.03 4.90 -21.31
C VAL A 106 0.59 5.79 -22.39
N ALA A 107 1.92 5.91 -22.37
CA ALA A 107 2.66 6.71 -23.34
C ALA A 107 4.05 6.12 -23.56
N GLU A 108 4.55 6.29 -24.78
CA GLU A 108 5.93 5.99 -25.14
C GLU A 108 6.55 7.20 -25.83
N GLY A 109 7.87 7.34 -25.73
CA GLY A 109 8.59 8.45 -26.33
C GLY A 109 10.09 8.22 -26.33
N LYS A 110 10.81 9.11 -27.02
CA LYS A 110 12.27 9.08 -27.09
C LYS A 110 12.82 10.42 -26.62
N MET A 111 13.78 10.38 -25.70
CA MET A 111 14.55 11.56 -25.32
C MET A 111 15.63 11.78 -26.38
N VAL A 112 15.64 12.96 -27.02
CA VAL A 112 16.67 13.39 -27.98
C VAL A 112 17.38 14.62 -27.42
N TYR A 113 18.70 14.65 -27.59
CA TYR A 113 19.60 15.71 -27.16
C TYR A 113 20.13 16.48 -28.37
#